data_AF-A0AAC9V6K4-F1
#
_entry.id   AF-A0AAC9V6K4-F1
#
_cell.length_a   1.000
_cell.length_b   1.000
_cell.length_c   1.000
_cell.angle_alpha   90.00
_cell.angle_beta   90.00
_cell.angle_gamma   90.00
#
_symmetry.space_group_name_H-M   'P 1'
#
loop_
_entity.id
_entity.type
_entity.pdbx_description
1 polymer ?
#
loop_
_entity_poly.entity_id
_entity_poly.type
_entity_poly.pdbx_seq_one_letter_code
_entity_poly.pdbx_strand_id
1 'polypeptide(L)'
;MAASATEWVNEKLGSKIVDGQIILGDLGASVDIETFVTFFGASIEDDKKKDKYLALLGPQTFQWNGESVTRTGEELGYKSYFDAWHAEGLI
;
A
#
# COMPACT_ATOMS: atom_id res chain seq x y z
N MET A 1 -18.45 -3.64 9.26
CA MET A 1 -17.11 -3.84 9.83
C MET A 1 -16.16 -3.26 8.82
N ALA A 2 -15.35 -2.26 9.18
CA ALA A 2 -14.32 -1.76 8.28
C ALA A 2 -13.34 -2.92 8.04
N ALA A 3 -13.03 -3.24 6.79
CA ALA A 3 -12.00 -4.22 6.49
C ALA A 3 -10.66 -3.66 6.98
N SER A 4 -9.90 -4.43 7.73
CA SER A 4 -8.56 -4.02 8.13
C SER A 4 -7.68 -3.81 6.89
N ALA A 5 -6.67 -2.96 6.99
CA ALA A 5 -5.71 -2.73 5.90
C ALA A 5 -5.14 -4.05 5.34
N THR A 6 -4.84 -5.00 6.23
CA THR A 6 -4.36 -6.33 5.89
C THR A 6 -5.37 -7.14 5.07
N GLU A 7 -6.65 -7.12 5.44
CA GLU A 7 -7.70 -7.80 4.68
C GLU A 7 -7.87 -7.19 3.29
N TRP A 8 -7.85 -5.86 3.19
CA TRP A 8 -7.91 -5.17 1.90
C TRP A 8 -6.71 -5.53 1.01
N VAL A 9 -5.50 -5.57 1.58
CA VAL A 9 -4.28 -5.98 0.85
C VAL A 9 -4.43 -7.42 0.34
N ASN A 10 -4.91 -8.35 1.15
CA ASN A 10 -5.13 -9.73 0.72
C ASN A 10 -6.22 -9.83 -0.37
N GLU A 11 -7.29 -9.03 -0.27
CA GLU A 11 -8.38 -9.03 -1.25
C GLU A 11 -7.94 -8.43 -2.59
N LYS A 12 -7.28 -7.27 -2.57
CA LYS A 12 -6.90 -6.53 -3.79
C LYS A 12 -5.62 -7.01 -4.42
N LEU A 13 -4.63 -7.33 -3.59
CA LEU A 13 -3.29 -7.69 -4.02
C LEU A 13 -2.98 -9.16 -3.80
N GLY A 14 -3.97 -10.00 -3.46
CA GLY A 14 -3.78 -11.44 -3.27
C GLY A 14 -3.10 -12.16 -4.44
N SER A 15 -3.35 -11.71 -5.68
CA SER A 15 -2.69 -12.22 -6.89
C SER A 15 -1.21 -11.82 -6.98
N LYS A 16 -0.79 -10.80 -6.23
CA LYS A 16 0.58 -10.30 -6.13
C LYS A 16 1.27 -10.79 -4.84
N ILE A 17 0.59 -11.55 -3.97
CA ILE A 17 1.18 -12.05 -2.73
C ILE A 17 1.79 -13.44 -2.94
N VAL A 18 3.07 -13.59 -2.63
CA VAL A 18 3.80 -14.86 -2.65
C VAL A 18 4.58 -14.99 -1.35
N ASP A 19 4.37 -16.09 -0.61
CA ASP A 19 5.04 -16.35 0.68
C ASP A 19 4.90 -15.22 1.71
N GLY A 20 3.75 -14.54 1.73
CA GLY A 20 3.49 -13.41 2.63
C GLY A 20 4.13 -12.08 2.21
N GLN A 21 4.72 -12.01 1.02
CA GLN A 21 5.26 -10.77 0.45
C GLN A 21 4.46 -10.29 -0.75
N ILE A 22 4.21 -8.99 -0.82
CA ILE A 22 3.60 -8.32 -1.96
C ILE A 22 4.70 -8.10 -3.01
N ILE A 23 4.55 -8.73 -4.17
CA ILE A 23 5.41 -8.53 -5.33
C ILE A 23 5.03 -7.20 -5.99
N LEU A 24 5.92 -6.22 -5.90
CA LEU A 24 5.71 -4.87 -6.42
C LEU A 24 5.95 -4.82 -7.94
N GLY A 25 6.83 -5.66 -8.48
CA GLY A 25 7.04 -5.79 -9.93
C GLY A 25 7.99 -6.91 -10.33
N ASP A 26 8.22 -7.07 -11.64
CA ASP A 26 8.99 -8.15 -12.26
C ASP A 26 10.48 -8.22 -11.84
N LEU A 27 11.07 -7.13 -11.36
CA LEU A 27 12.50 -7.05 -11.02
C LEU A 27 12.84 -7.53 -9.59
N GLY A 28 11.95 -8.28 -8.94
CA GLY A 28 12.20 -8.87 -7.61
C GLY A 28 12.05 -7.89 -6.44
N ALA A 29 11.41 -6.74 -6.66
CA ALA A 29 11.01 -5.87 -5.57
C ALA A 29 9.80 -6.47 -4.86
N SER A 30 9.97 -6.89 -3.62
CA SER A 30 8.90 -7.35 -2.75
C SER A 30 8.90 -6.55 -1.46
N VAL A 31 7.71 -6.41 -0.87
CA VAL A 31 7.54 -5.82 0.46
C VAL A 31 6.70 -6.77 1.30
N ASP A 32 7.08 -6.94 2.56
CA ASP A 32 6.26 -7.67 3.51
C ASP A 32 4.91 -6.95 3.73
N ILE A 33 3.84 -7.72 3.94
CA ILE A 33 2.49 -7.18 4.14
C ILE A 33 2.44 -6.27 5.36
N GLU A 34 3.10 -6.63 6.47
CA GLU A 34 3.09 -5.81 7.68
C GLU A 34 3.78 -4.46 7.45
N THR A 35 4.88 -4.46 6.71
CA THR A 35 5.62 -3.27 6.31
C THR A 35 4.77 -2.37 5.40
N PHE A 36 4.08 -2.95 4.43
CA PHE A 36 3.18 -2.21 3.56
C PHE A 36 2.01 -1.60 4.33
N VAL A 37 1.38 -2.37 5.22
CA VAL A 37 0.30 -1.92 6.11
C VAL A 37 0.80 -0.85 7.08
N THR A 38 2.04 -0.93 7.55
CA THR A 38 2.64 0.11 8.40
C THR A 38 2.75 1.46 7.67
N PHE A 39 3.12 1.44 6.38
CA PHE A 39 3.21 2.66 5.59
C PHE A 39 1.86 3.19 5.12
N PHE A 40 0.98 2.30 4.65
CA PHE A 40 -0.20 2.68 3.88
C PHE A 40 -1.53 2.32 4.54
N GLY A 41 -1.52 1.55 5.63
CA GLY A 41 -2.71 1.02 6.28
C GLY A 41 -3.69 2.11 6.69
N ALA A 42 -3.18 3.22 7.24
CA ALA A 42 -4.02 4.37 7.57
C ALA A 42 -4.78 4.95 6.36
N SER A 43 -4.18 4.97 5.17
CA SER A 43 -4.86 5.42 3.94
C SER A 43 -5.80 4.35 3.36
N ILE A 44 -5.50 3.08 3.55
CA ILE A 44 -6.37 1.97 3.15
C ILE A 44 -7.63 1.94 4.03
N GLU A 45 -7.50 2.15 5.32
CA GLU A 45 -8.59 2.16 6.29
C GLU A 45 -9.39 3.49 6.28
N ASP A 46 -8.87 4.53 5.63
CA ASP A 46 -9.61 5.79 5.46
C ASP A 46 -10.74 5.62 4.43
N ASP A 47 -11.93 5.28 4.94
CA ASP A 47 -13.18 5.18 4.17
C ASP A 47 -13.63 6.54 3.56
N LYS A 48 -13.09 7.67 4.01
CA LYS A 48 -13.41 8.98 3.40
C LYS A 48 -12.73 9.15 2.05
N LYS A 49 -11.61 8.45 1.82
CA LYS A 49 -10.94 8.41 0.52
C LYS A 49 -11.55 7.29 -0.32
N LYS A 50 -12.53 7.65 -1.13
CA LYS A 50 -13.19 6.73 -2.09
C LYS A 50 -12.22 6.15 -3.13
N ASP A 51 -11.21 6.94 -3.50
CA ASP A 51 -10.19 6.54 -4.45
C ASP A 51 -8.94 6.09 -3.69
N LYS A 52 -8.70 4.78 -3.68
CA LYS A 52 -7.58 4.18 -2.93
C LYS A 52 -6.26 4.42 -3.63
N TYR A 53 -6.22 4.49 -4.95
CA TYR A 53 -5.04 4.90 -5.70
C TYR A 53 -4.55 6.30 -5.30
N LEU A 54 -5.45 7.30 -5.29
CA LEU A 54 -5.11 8.64 -4.82
C LEU A 54 -4.78 8.67 -3.32
N ALA A 55 -5.42 7.81 -2.52
CA ALA A 55 -5.12 7.68 -1.10
C ALA A 55 -3.69 7.21 -0.86
N LEU A 56 -3.25 6.19 -1.60
CA LEU A 56 -1.93 5.57 -1.51
C LEU A 56 -0.81 6.47 -2.00
N LEU A 57 -1.03 7.23 -3.08
CA LEU A 57 -0.09 8.24 -3.57
C LEU A 57 0.00 9.47 -2.66
N GLY A 58 -1.06 9.77 -1.92
CA GLY A 58 -1.11 10.87 -0.97
C GLY A 58 -0.10 10.76 0.17
N PRO A 59 0.02 11.80 0.99
CA PRO A 59 0.89 11.80 2.16
C PRO A 59 0.44 10.73 3.17
N GLN A 60 1.37 9.86 3.54
CA GLN A 60 1.26 8.86 4.58
C GLN A 60 2.09 9.27 5.78
N THR A 61 1.52 9.13 6.97
CA THR A 61 2.26 9.32 8.23
C THR A 61 2.43 7.97 8.90
N PHE A 62 3.67 7.57 9.15
CA PHE A 62 4.02 6.31 9.81
C PHE A 62 5.14 6.55 10.82
N GLN A 63 5.28 5.63 11.77
CA GLN A 63 6.35 5.65 12.77
C GLN A 63 7.60 5.00 12.19
N TRP A 64 8.70 5.74 12.13
CA TRP A 64 10.01 5.25 11.71
C TRP A 64 11.04 5.61 12.78
N ASN A 65 11.68 4.60 13.38
CA ASN A 65 12.65 4.79 14.48
C ASN A 65 12.16 5.66 15.65
N GLY A 66 10.85 5.62 15.96
CA GLY A 66 10.24 6.41 17.04
C GLY A 66 9.89 7.85 16.66
N GLU A 67 10.08 8.22 15.38
CA GLU A 67 9.69 9.51 14.84
C GLU A 67 8.47 9.37 13.91
N SER A 68 7.55 10.33 13.98
CA SER A 68 6.46 10.44 13.00
C SER A 68 7.02 11.02 11.70
N VAL A 69 7.10 10.21 10.66
CA VAL A 69 7.56 10.64 9.34
C VAL A 69 6.38 10.71 8.39
N THR A 70 6.26 11.82 7.66
CA THR A 70 5.28 11.97 6.58
C THR A 70 5.99 11.91 5.23
N ARG A 71 5.58 10.96 4.39
CA ARG A 71 6.07 10.79 3.02
C ARG A 71 4.94 10.38 2.09
N THR A 72 5.03 10.76 0.83
CA THR A 72 4.11 10.32 -0.22
C THR A 72 4.49 8.95 -0.78
N GLY A 73 3.53 8.26 -1.41
CA GLY A 73 3.83 7.01 -2.12
C GLY A 73 4.86 7.19 -3.24
N GLU A 74 4.95 8.39 -3.83
CA GLU A 74 5.99 8.73 -4.80
C GLU A 74 7.38 8.87 -4.17
N GLU A 75 7.50 9.59 -3.05
CA GLU A 75 8.78 9.73 -2.32
C GLU A 75 9.30 8.40 -1.77
N LEU A 76 8.40 7.47 -1.44
CA LEU A 76 8.75 6.11 -1.02
C LEU A 76 9.11 5.19 -2.20
N GLY A 77 8.96 5.66 -3.45
CA GLY A 77 9.25 4.88 -4.66
C GLY A 77 8.16 3.89 -5.07
N TYR A 78 6.96 3.98 -4.49
CA TYR A 78 5.84 3.08 -4.79
C TYR A 78 4.96 3.52 -5.96
N LYS A 79 5.14 4.75 -6.45
CA LYS A 79 4.27 5.33 -7.49
C LYS A 79 4.09 4.41 -8.69
N SER A 80 5.19 3.91 -9.26
CA SER A 80 5.15 3.04 -10.45
C SER A 80 4.37 1.74 -10.22
N TYR A 81 4.42 1.20 -9.00
CA TYR A 81 3.70 -0.01 -8.62
C TYR A 81 2.21 0.27 -8.44
N PHE A 82 1.85 1.39 -7.82
CA PHE A 82 0.46 1.82 -7.68
C PHE A 82 -0.16 2.17 -9.04
N ASP A 83 0.59 2.81 -9.94
CA ASP A 83 0.15 3.05 -11.32
C ASP A 83 -0.18 1.74 -12.04
N ALA A 84 0.67 0.71 -11.89
CA ALA A 84 0.45 -0.61 -12.47
C ALA A 84 -0.80 -1.29 -11.88
N TRP A 85 -0.92 -1.33 -10.56
CA TRP A 85 -2.08 -1.95 -9.90
C TRP A 85 -3.40 -1.24 -10.23
N HIS A 86 -3.38 0.08 -10.36
CA HIS A 86 -4.55 0.87 -10.78
C HIS A 86 -4.90 0.59 -12.25
N ALA A 87 -3.90 0.47 -13.13
CA ALA A 87 -4.12 0.09 -14.53
C ALA A 87 -4.67 -1.35 -14.68
N GLU A 88 -4.29 -2.26 -13.78
CA GLU A 88 -4.82 -3.62 -13.68
C GLU A 88 -6.22 -3.68 -13.03
N GLY A 89 -6.72 -2.57 -12.47
CA GLY A 89 -8.01 -2.49 -11.78
C GLY A 89 -8.03 -3.16 -10.40
N LEU A 90 -6.86 -3.32 -9.78
CA LEU A 90 -6.72 -3.88 -8.42
C LEU A 90 -7.04 -2.86 -7.34
N ILE A 91 -6.71 -1.57 -7.57
CA ILE A 91 -6.83 -0.47 -6.60
C ILE A 91 -7.50 0.76 -7.20
#